data_AF-A0A1X7DMF5-F1
#
_entry.id   AF-A0A1X7DMF5-F1
#
_cell.length_a   1.000
_cell.length_b   1.000
_cell.length_c   1.000
_cell.angle_alpha   90.00
_cell.angle_beta   90.00
_cell.angle_gamma   90.00
#
_symmetry.space_group_name_H-M   'P 1'
#
loop_
_entity.id
_entity.type
_entity.pdbx_description
1 polymer ?
#
loop_
_entity_poly.entity_id
_entity_poly.type
_entity_poly.pdbx_seq_one_letter_code
_entity_poly.pdbx_strand_id
1 'polypeptide(L)'
;MNGIEFFHHPAESVPEFPVWGIRVDGTDLRAHTAWATRELWRPELEDQFEDQERESAEQLWGGFEGLWVREFAAGSFLTESDEAPLLGCPCGAWQCAPLLAARRVTGTTVTWSAFHLPFREHWGELPLGPFVFARDDYEASLASPPTLPKDPLGPPPPGLGV
;
A
#
# COMPACT_ATOMS: atom_id res chain seq x y z
N MET A 1 7.74 -17.34 5.99
CA MET A 1 6.84 -16.27 6.42
C MET A 1 7.49 -14.97 6.01
N ASN A 2 6.67 -14.02 5.56
CA ASN A 2 7.14 -12.67 5.23
C ASN A 2 7.38 -11.89 6.52
N GLY A 3 8.35 -10.97 6.49
CA GLY A 3 8.53 -9.94 7.50
C GLY A 3 7.55 -8.79 7.29
N ILE A 4 7.10 -8.18 8.38
CA ILE A 4 6.17 -7.05 8.40
C ILE A 4 6.74 -5.92 9.25
N GLU A 5 6.65 -4.70 8.74
CA GLU A 5 6.95 -3.48 9.48
C GLU A 5 5.84 -2.46 9.23
N PHE A 6 5.09 -2.12 10.28
CA PHE A 6 4.28 -0.93 10.36
C PHE A 6 5.12 0.22 10.91
N PHE A 7 4.92 1.41 10.35
CA PHE A 7 5.54 2.64 10.80
C PHE A 7 4.58 3.80 10.58
N HIS A 8 4.89 4.96 11.17
CA HIS A 8 4.22 6.21 10.87
C HIS A 8 5.15 7.12 10.07
N HIS A 9 4.60 7.91 9.16
CA HIS A 9 5.33 8.99 8.50
C HIS A 9 4.38 10.16 8.19
N PRO A 10 4.89 11.39 8.00
CA PRO A 10 4.03 12.49 7.56
C PRO A 10 3.44 12.18 6.17
N ALA A 11 2.15 12.46 6.00
CA ALA A 11 1.53 12.51 4.67
C ALA A 11 2.16 13.64 3.84
N GLU A 12 2.31 13.46 2.53
CA GLU A 12 2.83 14.53 1.68
C GLU A 12 1.84 15.69 1.56
N SER A 13 0.55 15.35 1.50
CA SER A 13 -0.53 16.30 1.31
C SER A 13 -0.80 17.14 2.58
N VAL A 14 -0.64 16.56 3.77
CA VAL A 14 -0.94 17.19 5.06
C VAL A 14 0.04 16.71 6.15
N PRO A 15 1.27 17.28 6.20
CA PRO A 15 2.36 16.73 7.03
C PRO A 15 2.11 16.70 8.53
N GLU A 16 1.17 17.49 9.05
CA GLU A 16 0.78 17.51 10.47
C GLU A 16 0.04 16.24 10.91
N PHE A 17 -0.52 15.46 9.97
CA PHE A 17 -1.26 14.24 10.27
C PHE A 17 -0.49 13.03 9.73
N PRO A 18 0.02 12.15 10.60
CA PRO A 18 0.75 10.98 10.14
C PRO A 18 -0.20 9.94 9.54
N VAL A 19 0.36 9.15 8.62
CA VAL A 19 -0.25 7.98 8.02
C VAL A 19 0.50 6.71 8.43
N TRP A 20 -0.19 5.58 8.35
CA TRP A 20 0.39 4.25 8.45
C TRP A 20 1.15 3.91 7.18
N GLY A 21 2.45 3.68 7.31
CA GLY A 21 3.26 3.02 6.30
C GLY A 21 3.43 1.54 6.61
N ILE A 22 3.59 0.74 5.56
CA ILE A 22 3.71 -0.71 5.63
C ILE A 22 4.87 -1.16 4.76
N ARG A 23 5.77 -1.98 5.30
CA ARG A 23 6.74 -2.75 4.51
C ARG A 23 6.50 -4.22 4.66
N VAL A 24 6.62 -4.93 3.55
CA VAL A 24 6.68 -6.39 3.50
C VAL A 24 8.06 -6.79 3.01
N ASP A 25 8.77 -7.59 3.81
CA ASP A 25 10.17 -8.00 3.57
C ASP A 25 11.11 -6.80 3.32
N GLY A 26 10.85 -5.68 4.00
CA GLY A 26 11.63 -4.43 3.90
C GLY A 26 11.27 -3.53 2.72
N THR A 27 10.38 -3.95 1.82
CA THR A 27 9.90 -3.14 0.68
C THR A 27 8.56 -2.50 0.99
N ASP A 28 8.44 -1.20 0.72
CA ASP A 28 7.20 -0.43 0.95
C ASP A 28 6.03 -1.03 0.14
N LEU A 29 4.86 -1.18 0.76
CA LEU A 29 3.70 -1.79 0.11
C LEU A 29 3.23 -0.96 -1.10
N ARG A 30 3.45 0.36 -1.11
CA ARG A 30 3.19 1.21 -2.28
C ARG A 30 4.07 0.81 -3.45
N ALA A 31 5.34 0.53 -3.20
CA ALA A 31 6.27 0.05 -4.23
C ALA A 31 5.86 -1.32 -4.79
N HIS A 32 5.47 -2.26 -3.91
CA HIS A 32 4.91 -3.55 -4.34
C HIS A 32 3.68 -3.36 -5.25
N THR A 33 2.79 -2.43 -4.87
CA THR A 33 1.55 -2.14 -5.61
C THR A 33 1.83 -1.49 -6.96
N ALA A 34 2.76 -0.54 -7.02
CA ALA A 34 3.18 0.11 -8.26
C ALA A 34 3.70 -0.94 -9.28
N TRP A 35 4.57 -1.85 -8.85
CA TRP A 35 5.06 -2.93 -9.71
C TRP A 35 3.97 -3.93 -10.12
N ALA A 36 3.11 -4.33 -9.19
CA ALA A 36 2.02 -5.26 -9.46
C ALA A 36 0.98 -4.70 -10.46
N THR A 37 0.82 -3.38 -10.50
CA THR A 37 -0.17 -2.71 -11.37
C THR A 37 0.42 -2.14 -12.66
N ARG A 38 1.75 -2.11 -12.81
CA ARG A 38 2.44 -1.52 -13.97
C ARG A 38 1.88 -1.99 -15.31
N GLU A 39 1.80 -3.29 -15.54
CA GLU A 39 1.32 -3.83 -16.83
C GLU A 39 -0.19 -3.62 -17.05
N LEU A 40 -0.95 -3.46 -15.97
CA LEU A 40 -2.38 -3.16 -16.03
C LEU A 40 -2.62 -1.69 -16.40
N TRP A 41 -1.74 -0.80 -15.95
CA TRP A 41 -1.74 0.61 -16.30
C TRP A 41 -1.21 0.88 -17.70
N ARG A 42 -0.29 0.07 -18.24
CA ARG A 42 0.35 0.29 -19.54
C ARG A 42 -0.64 0.70 -20.66
N PRO A 43 -1.75 -0.01 -20.91
CA PRO A 43 -2.70 0.37 -21.96
C PRO A 43 -3.45 1.67 -21.70
N GLU A 44 -3.57 2.08 -20.43
CA GLU A 44 -4.29 3.29 -20.04
C GLU A 44 -3.41 4.54 -20.04
N LEU A 45 -2.10 4.36 -19.86
CA LEU A 45 -1.11 5.43 -19.85
C LEU A 45 -0.40 5.61 -21.19
N GLU A 46 -0.62 4.70 -22.16
CA GLU A 46 -0.02 4.79 -23.49
C GLU A 46 -0.33 6.13 -24.16
N ASP A 47 0.73 6.79 -24.65
CA ASP A 47 0.71 8.10 -25.31
C ASP A 47 0.01 9.23 -24.53
N GLN A 48 -0.08 9.12 -23.19
CA GLN A 48 -0.71 10.15 -22.35
C GLN A 48 0.24 11.31 -22.02
N PHE A 49 1.56 11.11 -22.13
CA PHE A 49 2.56 12.05 -21.63
C PHE A 49 3.61 12.42 -22.68
N GLU A 50 4.20 13.62 -22.54
CA GLU A 50 5.34 14.04 -23.36
C GLU A 50 6.59 13.23 -22.98
N ASP A 51 6.85 13.06 -21.67
CA ASP A 51 7.88 12.18 -21.13
C ASP A 51 7.23 10.91 -20.57
N GLN A 52 6.87 10.01 -21.48
CA GLN A 52 6.11 8.79 -21.21
C GLN A 52 6.72 7.93 -20.10
N GLU A 53 8.03 7.69 -20.11
CA GLU A 53 8.70 6.87 -19.11
C GLU A 53 8.67 7.54 -17.73
N ARG A 54 9.02 8.83 -17.65
CA ARG A 54 9.10 9.52 -16.36
C ARG A 54 7.73 9.75 -15.73
N GLU A 55 6.79 10.30 -16.49
CA GLU A 55 5.50 10.75 -15.95
C GLU A 55 4.61 9.55 -15.58
N SER A 56 4.67 8.46 -16.35
CA SER A 56 3.99 7.23 -15.96
C SER A 56 4.61 6.59 -14.72
N ALA A 57 5.94 6.63 -14.56
CA ALA A 57 6.61 6.17 -13.34
C ALA A 57 6.17 6.98 -12.12
N GLU A 58 6.09 8.31 -12.23
CA GLU A 58 5.60 9.19 -11.17
C GLU A 58 4.15 8.88 -10.80
N GLN A 59 3.27 8.67 -11.78
CA GLN A 59 1.87 8.31 -11.54
C GLN A 59 1.71 6.95 -10.86
N LEU A 60 2.47 5.93 -11.30
CA LEU A 60 2.44 4.59 -10.71
C LEU A 60 2.95 4.61 -9.26
N TRP A 61 4.07 5.32 -9.03
CA TRP A 61 4.77 5.34 -7.76
C TRP A 61 4.02 6.16 -6.70
N GLY A 62 3.47 7.31 -7.09
CA GLY A 62 2.69 8.20 -6.23
C GLY A 62 1.20 7.86 -6.15
N GLY A 63 0.76 6.76 -6.76
CA GLY A 63 -0.67 6.43 -6.90
C GLY A 63 -1.38 6.08 -5.58
N PHE A 64 -0.64 5.83 -4.50
CA PHE A 64 -1.16 5.44 -3.20
C PHE A 64 -0.45 6.14 -2.05
N GLU A 65 -1.18 6.36 -0.95
CA GLU A 65 -0.66 6.84 0.32
C GLU A 65 -1.00 5.86 1.46
N GLY A 66 -0.36 6.02 2.61
CA GLY A 66 -0.73 5.32 3.83
C GLY A 66 -2.14 5.68 4.33
N LEU A 67 -2.70 4.84 5.20
CA LEU A 67 -3.98 5.12 5.85
C LEU A 67 -3.81 6.11 7.02
N TRP A 68 -4.72 7.07 7.18
CA TRP A 68 -4.61 8.06 8.26
C TRP A 68 -4.66 7.44 9.66
N VAL A 69 -3.69 7.75 10.51
CA VAL A 69 -3.62 7.22 11.90
C VAL A 69 -4.83 7.65 12.73
N ARG A 70 -5.38 8.84 12.46
CA ARG A 70 -6.57 9.36 13.15
C ARG A 70 -7.86 8.58 12.83
N GLU A 71 -7.89 7.88 11.69
CA GLU A 71 -9.07 7.14 11.19
C GLU A 71 -8.92 5.64 11.40
N PHE A 72 -7.69 5.14 11.36
CA PHE A 72 -7.36 3.72 11.50
C PHE A 72 -6.51 3.50 12.76
N ALA A 73 -7.12 2.91 13.79
CA ALA A 73 -6.38 2.42 14.94
C ALA A 73 -5.63 1.12 14.59
N ALA A 74 -4.58 0.77 15.35
CA ALA A 74 -3.80 -0.46 15.16
C ALA A 74 -4.68 -1.73 15.08
N GLY A 75 -5.73 -1.82 15.90
CA GLY A 75 -6.68 -2.94 15.89
C GLY A 75 -7.41 -3.13 14.55
N SER A 76 -7.51 -2.08 13.73
CA SER A 76 -8.10 -2.15 12.38
C SER A 76 -7.33 -3.08 11.45
N PHE A 77 -6.05 -3.33 11.73
CA PHE A 77 -5.19 -4.24 10.99
C PHE A 77 -5.26 -5.69 11.49
N LEU A 78 -5.91 -5.96 12.63
CA LEU A 78 -6.07 -7.30 13.21
C LEU A 78 -7.48 -7.88 13.06
N THR A 79 -8.44 -7.10 12.58
CA THR A 79 -9.81 -7.57 12.35
C THR A 79 -9.89 -8.39 11.07
N GLU A 80 -10.42 -9.61 11.11
CA GLU A 80 -10.69 -10.36 9.88
C GLU A 80 -11.66 -9.60 8.97
N SER A 81 -11.39 -9.57 7.67
CA SER A 81 -12.20 -8.90 6.67
C SER A 81 -11.89 -9.45 5.28
N ASP A 82 -12.87 -9.52 4.39
CA ASP A 82 -12.64 -9.82 2.98
C ASP A 82 -12.18 -8.58 2.19
N GLU A 83 -12.39 -7.38 2.74
CA GLU A 83 -12.09 -6.09 2.13
C GLU A 83 -11.41 -5.17 3.14
N ALA A 84 -10.24 -5.57 3.63
CA ALA A 84 -9.44 -4.72 4.52
C ALA A 84 -8.66 -3.68 3.71
N PRO A 85 -8.81 -2.37 4.01
CA PRO A 85 -7.94 -1.37 3.42
C PRO A 85 -6.52 -1.50 3.96
N LEU A 86 -5.55 -1.38 3.07
CA LEU A 86 -4.12 -1.38 3.40
C LEU A 86 -3.40 -0.11 2.94
N LEU A 87 -3.85 0.50 1.84
CA LEU A 87 -3.42 1.82 1.35
C LEU A 87 -4.63 2.65 0.96
N GLY A 88 -4.48 3.97 1.02
CA GLY A 88 -5.49 4.95 0.62
C GLY A 88 -5.09 5.75 -0.61
N CYS A 89 -6.00 6.62 -1.05
CA CYS A 89 -5.73 7.57 -2.12
C CYS A 89 -4.93 8.79 -1.60
N PRO A 90 -3.91 9.24 -2.35
CA PRO A 90 -3.11 10.43 -1.99
C PRO A 90 -3.89 11.75 -2.00
N CYS A 91 -5.15 11.76 -2.49
CA CYS A 91 -6.02 12.94 -2.42
C CYS A 91 -6.50 13.25 -0.98
N GLY A 92 -6.17 12.39 -0.01
CA GLY A 92 -6.52 12.53 1.40
C GLY A 92 -7.84 11.87 1.80
N ALA A 93 -8.67 11.45 0.85
CA ALA A 93 -9.83 10.59 1.11
C ALA A 93 -9.47 9.12 0.81
N TRP A 94 -9.19 8.34 1.85
CA TRP A 94 -8.66 6.97 1.67
C TRP A 94 -9.56 6.10 0.78
N GLN A 95 -10.89 6.27 0.89
CA GLN A 95 -11.90 5.51 0.16
C GLN A 95 -12.03 5.90 -1.32
N CYS A 96 -11.32 6.93 -1.80
CA CYS A 96 -11.38 7.38 -3.20
C CYS A 96 -10.74 6.36 -4.15
N ALA A 97 -9.66 5.71 -3.72
CA ALA A 97 -8.96 4.67 -4.46
C ALA A 97 -8.14 3.79 -3.50
N PRO A 98 -8.79 3.00 -2.62
CA PRO A 98 -8.07 2.19 -1.66
C PRO A 98 -7.49 0.94 -2.31
N LEU A 99 -6.34 0.49 -1.80
CA LEU A 99 -5.90 -0.89 -1.99
C LEU A 99 -6.58 -1.76 -0.92
N LEU A 100 -7.41 -2.69 -1.37
CA LEU A 100 -8.11 -3.64 -0.49
C LEU A 100 -7.47 -5.01 -0.59
N ALA A 101 -7.53 -5.78 0.50
CA ALA A 101 -7.14 -7.18 0.53
C ALA A 101 -8.03 -7.98 1.48
N ALA A 102 -8.24 -9.25 1.19
CA ALA A 102 -8.76 -10.19 2.16
C ALA A 102 -7.70 -10.45 3.24
N ARG A 103 -8.10 -10.31 4.50
CA ARG A 103 -7.27 -10.54 5.69
C ARG A 103 -7.87 -11.65 6.55
N ARG A 104 -7.09 -12.71 6.72
CA ARG A 104 -7.41 -13.83 7.60
C ARG A 104 -6.45 -13.86 8.78
N VAL A 105 -6.99 -14.06 9.98
CA VAL A 105 -6.23 -13.99 11.24
C VAL A 105 -6.47 -15.27 12.03
N THR A 106 -5.42 -16.05 12.21
CA THR A 106 -5.45 -17.29 13.01
C THR A 106 -4.76 -17.06 14.35
N GLY A 107 -4.63 -18.11 15.17
CA GLY A 107 -3.85 -18.04 16.40
C GLY A 107 -2.35 -17.81 16.19
N THR A 108 -1.82 -18.05 14.99
CA THR A 108 -0.37 -18.01 14.72
C THR A 108 0.03 -17.20 13.50
N THR A 109 -0.92 -16.85 12.62
CA THR A 109 -0.63 -16.12 11.38
C THR A 109 -1.64 -15.03 11.06
N VAL A 110 -1.18 -14.03 10.33
CA VAL A 110 -2.02 -13.07 9.60
C VAL A 110 -1.71 -13.24 8.11
N THR A 111 -2.73 -13.42 7.28
CA THR A 111 -2.58 -13.58 5.82
C THR A 111 -3.31 -12.46 5.10
N TRP A 112 -2.63 -11.82 4.14
CA TRP A 112 -3.23 -10.90 3.17
C TRP A 112 -3.25 -11.55 1.79
N SER A 113 -4.38 -11.46 1.09
CA SER A 113 -4.62 -12.10 -0.22
C SER A 113 -5.73 -11.35 -0.97
N ALA A 114 -6.04 -11.73 -2.22
CA ALA A 114 -7.14 -11.14 -2.98
C ALA A 114 -7.04 -9.61 -3.08
N PHE A 115 -5.83 -9.12 -3.35
CA PHE A 115 -5.58 -7.69 -3.49
C PHE A 115 -6.35 -7.15 -4.68
N HIS A 116 -7.07 -6.05 -4.53
CA HIS A 116 -7.84 -5.47 -5.62
C HIS A 116 -8.08 -3.96 -5.42
N LEU A 117 -8.49 -3.30 -6.50
CA LEU A 117 -8.88 -1.90 -6.50
C LEU A 117 -10.37 -1.81 -6.86
N PRO A 118 -11.25 -1.40 -5.93
CA PRO A 118 -12.70 -1.45 -6.14
C PRO A 118 -13.16 -0.54 -7.30
N PHE A 119 -12.42 0.51 -7.63
CA PHE A 119 -12.73 1.41 -8.75
C PHE A 119 -12.20 0.89 -10.10
N ARG A 120 -11.45 -0.21 -10.10
CA ARG A 120 -10.87 -0.85 -11.29
C ARG A 120 -11.19 -2.34 -11.30
N GLU A 121 -12.46 -2.70 -11.10
CA GLU A 121 -12.91 -4.09 -11.03
C GLU A 121 -12.47 -4.95 -12.23
N HIS A 122 -12.36 -4.34 -13.42
CA HIS A 122 -11.93 -5.02 -14.65
C HIS A 122 -10.47 -5.51 -14.61
N TRP A 123 -9.64 -5.02 -13.68
CA TRP A 123 -8.30 -5.55 -13.41
C TRP A 123 -8.33 -6.85 -12.60
N GLY A 124 -9.43 -7.11 -11.90
CA GLY A 124 -9.59 -8.28 -11.04
C GLY A 124 -8.63 -8.28 -9.83
N GLU A 125 -8.26 -9.47 -9.40
CA GLU A 125 -7.22 -9.66 -8.38
C GLU A 125 -5.85 -9.27 -8.93
N LEU A 126 -5.17 -8.37 -8.22
CA LEU A 126 -3.83 -7.90 -8.56
C LEU A 126 -2.80 -9.02 -8.33
N PRO A 127 -1.72 -9.06 -9.12
CA PRO A 127 -0.61 -10.01 -8.94
C PRO A 127 0.28 -9.59 -7.74
N LEU A 128 -0.32 -9.51 -6.55
CA LEU A 128 0.28 -9.05 -5.31
C LEU A 128 -0.02 -10.05 -4.19
N GLY A 129 1.02 -10.54 -3.51
CA GLY A 129 0.88 -11.57 -2.48
C GLY A 129 0.51 -12.95 -3.04
N PRO A 130 -0.10 -13.84 -2.23
CA PRO A 130 -0.46 -13.62 -0.83
C PRO A 130 0.78 -13.40 0.06
N PHE A 131 0.60 -12.62 1.12
CA PHE A 131 1.60 -12.44 2.16
C PHE A 131 1.16 -13.13 3.45
N VAL A 132 2.08 -13.87 4.08
CA VAL A 132 1.80 -14.63 5.30
C VAL A 132 2.80 -14.24 6.38
N PHE A 133 2.30 -13.62 7.43
CA PHE A 133 3.09 -13.10 8.56
C PHE A 133 2.93 -13.99 9.78
N ALA A 134 3.99 -14.10 10.58
CA ALA A 134 3.86 -14.60 11.95
C ALA A 134 3.02 -13.59 12.75
N ARG A 135 2.01 -14.07 13.48
CA ARG A 135 1.09 -13.20 14.20
C ARG A 135 1.80 -12.38 15.29
N ASP A 136 2.74 -12.98 16.00
CA ASP A 136 3.49 -12.30 17.06
C ASP A 136 4.30 -11.12 16.51
N ASP A 137 4.99 -11.30 15.37
CA ASP A 137 5.76 -10.23 14.71
C ASP A 137 4.84 -9.11 14.19
N TYR A 138 3.68 -9.49 13.67
CA TYR A 138 2.67 -8.56 13.17
C TYR A 138 2.08 -7.69 14.29
N GLU A 139 1.67 -8.32 15.39
CA GLU A 139 1.15 -7.60 16.56
C GLU A 139 2.23 -6.74 17.22
N ALA A 140 3.46 -7.24 17.34
CA ALA A 140 4.58 -6.48 17.88
C ALA A 140 4.86 -5.21 17.05
N SER A 141 4.84 -5.33 15.72
CA SER A 141 5.04 -4.19 14.82
C SER A 141 3.92 -3.16 14.89
N LEU A 142 2.66 -3.61 15.07
CA LEU A 142 1.51 -2.71 15.26
C LEU A 142 1.47 -2.02 16.63
N ALA A 143 2.00 -2.66 17.67
CA ALA A 143 1.92 -2.14 19.04
C ALA A 143 2.83 -0.93 19.26
N SER A 144 3.97 -0.86 18.56
CA SER A 144 4.93 0.25 18.68
C SER A 144 5.57 0.59 17.33
N PRO A 145 4.78 1.07 16.35
CA PRO A 145 5.32 1.48 15.06
C PRO A 145 6.27 2.67 15.24
N PRO A 146 7.50 2.62 14.69
CA PRO A 146 8.38 3.78 14.71
C PRO A 146 7.79 4.92 13.88
N THR A 147 8.05 6.16 14.30
CA THR A 147 7.73 7.35 13.50
C THR A 147 8.95 7.77 12.71
N LEU A 148 8.83 7.77 11.39
CA LEU A 148 9.84 8.27 10.47
C LEU A 148 9.68 9.79 10.29
N PRO A 149 10.79 10.53 10.15
CA PRO A 149 10.74 11.99 10.03
C PRO A 149 10.26 12.49 8.66
N LYS A 150 10.18 11.60 7.67
CA LYS A 150 9.74 11.88 6.29
C LYS A 150 9.19 10.61 5.66
N ASP A 151 8.48 10.77 4.55
CA ASP A 151 8.06 9.65 3.72
C ASP A 151 9.28 8.83 3.22
N PRO A 152 9.32 7.51 3.46
CA PRO A 152 10.44 6.68 3.03
C PRO A 152 10.37 6.19 1.58
N LEU A 153 9.28 6.39 0.84
CA LEU A 153 9.11 5.81 -0.51
C LEU A 153 10.20 6.25 -1.48
N GLY A 154 10.61 7.52 -1.37
CA GLY A 154 11.63 8.10 -2.25
C GLY A 154 11.14 8.30 -3.69
N PRO A 155 12.03 8.68 -4.62
CA PRO A 155 11.67 8.87 -6.02
C PRO A 155 11.39 7.53 -6.73
N PRO A 156 10.64 7.54 -7.85
CA PRO A 156 10.40 6.34 -8.64
C PRO A 156 11.71 5.66 -9.08
N PRO A 157 11.82 4.33 -8.99
CA PRO A 157 12.99 3.61 -9.48
C PRO A 157 13.01 3.60 -11.02
N PRO A 158 14.19 3.55 -11.64
CA PRO A 158 14.30 3.39 -13.10
C PRO A 158 13.57 2.15 -13.62
N GLY A 159 12.92 2.27 -14.79
CA GLY A 159 12.24 1.17 -15.47
C GLY A 159 10.84 0.85 -14.93
N LEU A 160 10.32 1.63 -13.98
CA LEU A 160 8.93 1.53 -13.55
C LEU A 160 7.96 2.07 -14.61
N GLY A 161 8.36 3.09 -15.37
CA GLY A 161 7.56 3.69 -16.42
C GLY A 161 7.12 2.70 -17.49
N VAL A 162 6.05 3.03 -18.21
CA VAL A 162 5.43 2.17 -19.24
C VAL A 162 5.45 2.78 -20.61
#